data_AF-A0A0M0GJS4-F1
#
_entry.id   AF-A0A0M0GJS4-F1
#
_cell.length_a   1.000
_cell.length_b   1.000
_cell.length_c   1.000
_cell.angle_alpha   90.00
_cell.angle_beta   90.00
_cell.angle_gamma   90.00
#
_symmetry.space_group_name_H-M   'P 1'
#
loop_
_entity.id
_entity.type
_entity.pdbx_description
1 polymer ?
#
loop_
_entity_poly.entity_id
_entity_poly.type
_entity_poly.pdbx_seq_one_letter_code
_entity_poly.pdbx_strand_id
1 'polypeptide(L)'
;MTQAPVLDVKQLRTSFFSSDGEVPAVDDISFTVNKGEILGIVGESGCGKSVTSLSIMKLIPQPPGKIVGGQILLDGEDLVNASEKRMREIRGNEVAMIFQEPMTSLNPLFTIGDQLIEGIKLHKKLNKKTAIQQAVEMLKLVGLPRAEQIMKEYPHQLSGGMRQRVMIAMALSCHPRLLIADEPTTALDVTIQAQILSLMKDLNEKLDTAIIMITHDLGVVAEVCERVIVMYAGKIVEEAPVEEIFKNPKHPYTRGLLQSVPDVREKKERLYSIPGNVPKPGSIKTGCRFAARCEYVHDRCMTESPPLYNVEEAERHTVRCFLHESGGVIHDRSAVGS
;
A
#
# COMPACT_ATOMS: atom_id res chain seq x y z
N MET A 1 5.36 -23.75 -12.15
CA MET A 1 6.13 -22.63 -12.73
C MET A 1 5.68 -21.37 -12.01
N THR A 2 6.52 -20.79 -11.17
CA THR A 2 6.22 -19.54 -10.45
C THR A 2 6.13 -18.41 -11.48
N GLN A 3 4.94 -17.84 -11.63
CA GLN A 3 4.69 -16.71 -12.51
C GLN A 3 5.52 -15.51 -12.03
N ALA A 4 6.10 -14.73 -12.95
CA ALA A 4 6.86 -13.55 -12.59
C ALA A 4 5.97 -12.54 -11.83
N PRO A 5 6.50 -11.83 -10.81
CA PRO A 5 5.71 -10.84 -10.09
C PRO A 5 5.38 -9.64 -10.98
N VAL A 6 4.21 -9.04 -10.76
CA VAL A 6 3.79 -7.79 -11.43
C VAL A 6 4.64 -6.62 -10.95
N LEU A 7 4.95 -6.58 -9.65
CA LEU A 7 5.83 -5.58 -9.05
C LEU A 7 6.93 -6.27 -8.25
N ASP A 8 8.17 -5.83 -8.43
CA ASP A 8 9.33 -6.28 -7.66
C ASP A 8 10.14 -5.05 -7.21
N VAL A 9 10.01 -4.72 -5.92
CA VAL A 9 10.71 -3.62 -5.26
C VAL A 9 11.96 -4.19 -4.61
N LYS A 10 13.13 -3.62 -4.93
CA LYS A 10 14.44 -4.08 -4.44
C LYS A 10 15.21 -2.97 -3.78
N GLN A 11 15.52 -3.14 -2.50
CA GLN A 11 16.38 -2.26 -1.70
C GLN A 11 15.99 -0.79 -1.84
N LEU A 12 14.69 -0.52 -1.93
CA LEU A 12 14.18 0.82 -2.17
C LEU A 12 14.56 1.73 -1.01
N ARG A 13 15.20 2.86 -1.34
CA ARG A 13 15.54 3.92 -0.39
C ARG A 13 15.02 5.25 -0.92
N THR A 14 14.16 5.89 -0.14
CA THR A 14 13.59 7.19 -0.44
C THR A 14 13.81 8.13 0.74
N SER A 15 14.48 9.24 0.48
CA SER A 15 14.84 10.23 1.49
C SER A 15 14.31 11.61 1.14
N PHE A 16 14.07 12.42 2.17
CA PHE A 16 13.77 13.83 2.04
C PHE A 16 14.95 14.66 2.55
N PHE A 17 15.27 15.74 1.84
CA PHE A 17 16.39 16.63 2.18
C PHE A 17 15.87 17.95 2.74
N SER A 18 16.19 18.23 4.00
CA SER A 18 15.89 19.51 4.64
C SER A 18 17.18 20.24 5.03
N SER A 19 17.05 21.45 5.59
CA SER A 19 18.19 22.17 6.19
C SER A 19 18.88 21.37 7.31
N ASP A 20 18.14 20.48 7.97
CA ASP A 20 18.61 19.69 9.10
C ASP A 20 19.26 18.36 8.67
N GLY A 21 19.31 18.10 7.35
CA GLY A 21 19.97 16.94 6.75
C GLY A 21 19.02 16.00 6.00
N GLU A 22 19.50 14.78 5.78
CA GLU A 22 18.74 13.72 5.11
C GLU A 22 17.80 13.01 6.10
N VAL A 23 16.54 12.88 5.71
CA VAL A 23 15.49 12.17 6.43
C VAL A 23 15.09 10.93 5.62
N PRO A 24 15.64 9.73 5.92
CA PRO A 24 15.31 8.50 5.22
C PRO A 24 13.91 8.02 5.62
N ALA A 25 12.93 8.23 4.74
CA ALA A 25 11.53 7.88 4.99
C ALA A 25 11.20 6.43 4.63
N VAL A 26 11.86 5.91 3.60
CA VAL A 26 11.89 4.49 3.24
C VAL A 26 13.35 4.09 3.15
N ASP A 27 13.73 3.02 3.83
CA ASP A 27 15.12 2.62 3.96
C ASP A 27 15.26 1.13 3.75
N ASP A 28 15.72 0.73 2.58
CA ASP A 28 16.15 -0.62 2.23
C ASP A 28 15.01 -1.64 2.45
N ILE A 29 13.93 -1.41 1.71
CA ILE A 29 12.79 -2.33 1.66
C ILE A 29 12.81 -3.10 0.35
N SER A 30 12.57 -4.40 0.43
CA SER A 30 12.30 -5.23 -0.74
C SER A 30 11.03 -6.05 -0.53
N PHE A 31 10.21 -6.13 -1.57
CA PHE A 31 9.03 -6.99 -1.59
C PHE A 31 8.54 -7.16 -3.03
N THR A 32 7.81 -8.25 -3.27
CA THR A 32 7.18 -8.53 -4.56
C THR A 32 5.67 -8.44 -4.43
N VAL A 33 4.95 -8.25 -5.54
CA VAL A 33 3.49 -8.40 -5.64
C VAL A 33 3.20 -9.26 -6.85
N ASN A 34 2.51 -10.38 -6.64
CA ASN A 34 2.15 -11.30 -7.70
C ASN A 34 0.87 -10.83 -8.41
N LYS A 35 0.62 -11.39 -9.59
CA LYS A 35 -0.62 -11.15 -10.32
C LYS A 35 -1.82 -11.62 -9.50
N GLY A 36 -2.88 -10.81 -9.46
CA GLY A 36 -4.09 -11.12 -8.70
C GLY A 36 -3.91 -11.06 -7.18
N GLU A 37 -2.71 -10.85 -6.65
CA GLU A 37 -2.47 -10.80 -5.20
C GLU A 37 -2.99 -9.49 -4.59
N ILE A 38 -3.65 -9.58 -3.44
CA ILE A 38 -3.90 -8.42 -2.56
C ILE A 38 -2.87 -8.39 -1.43
N LEU A 39 -1.92 -7.47 -1.51
CA LEU A 39 -0.88 -7.22 -0.51
C LEU A 39 -1.26 -6.06 0.41
N GLY A 40 -1.32 -6.31 1.71
CA GLY A 40 -1.45 -5.27 2.73
C GLY A 40 -0.11 -4.65 3.12
N ILE A 41 -0.05 -3.33 3.29
CA ILE A 41 1.07 -2.63 3.92
C ILE A 41 0.53 -1.85 5.12
N VAL A 42 0.99 -2.20 6.31
CA VAL A 42 0.47 -1.66 7.58
C VAL A 42 1.53 -1.06 8.48
N GLY A 43 1.09 -0.25 9.43
CA GLY A 43 1.91 0.38 10.46
C GLY A 43 1.33 1.72 10.90
N GLU A 44 1.90 2.29 11.96
CA GLU A 44 1.51 3.60 12.51
C GLU A 44 1.77 4.74 11.49
N SER A 45 1.20 5.92 11.74
CA SER A 45 1.50 7.09 10.92
C SER A 45 3.01 7.40 10.90
N GLY A 46 3.54 7.80 9.74
CA GLY A 46 4.95 8.14 9.57
C GLY A 46 5.93 6.97 9.42
N CYS A 47 5.47 5.72 9.33
CA CYS A 47 6.37 4.57 9.14
C CYS A 47 6.84 4.31 7.70
N GLY A 48 6.45 5.14 6.72
CA GLY A 48 6.95 5.08 5.34
C GLY A 48 6.00 4.44 4.30
N LYS A 49 4.76 4.09 4.69
CA LYS A 49 3.78 3.42 3.79
C LYS A 49 3.42 4.27 2.56
N SER A 50 2.92 5.49 2.76
CA SER A 50 2.55 6.39 1.66
C SER A 50 3.78 6.87 0.86
N VAL A 51 4.95 6.93 1.49
CA VAL A 51 6.20 7.22 0.75
C VAL A 51 6.57 6.05 -0.15
N THR A 52 6.26 4.81 0.24
CA THR A 52 6.47 3.62 -0.60
C THR A 52 5.55 3.65 -1.84
N SER A 53 4.25 3.92 -1.68
CA SER A 53 3.32 4.06 -2.82
C SER A 53 3.71 5.19 -3.76
N LEU A 54 4.03 6.37 -3.22
CA LEU A 54 4.46 7.52 -4.01
C LEU A 54 5.79 7.27 -4.73
N SER A 55 6.69 6.47 -4.15
CA SER A 55 7.95 6.09 -4.81
C SER A 55 7.68 5.20 -6.01
N ILE A 56 6.80 4.20 -5.89
CA ILE A 56 6.37 3.34 -7.01
C ILE A 56 5.78 4.16 -8.15
N MET A 57 4.94 5.15 -7.82
CA MET A 57 4.31 6.03 -8.81
C MET A 57 5.23 7.14 -9.36
N LYS A 58 6.44 7.31 -8.79
CA LYS A 58 7.31 8.49 -8.98
C LYS A 58 6.56 9.81 -8.80
N LEU A 59 5.75 9.88 -7.74
CA LEU A 59 4.99 11.06 -7.31
C LEU A 59 5.53 11.67 -6.01
N ILE A 60 6.71 11.24 -5.55
CA ILE A 60 7.40 11.87 -4.44
C ILE A 60 7.68 13.35 -4.77
N PRO A 61 7.32 14.31 -3.90
CA PRO A 61 7.60 15.73 -4.12
C PRO A 61 9.08 15.98 -4.35
N GLN A 62 9.44 16.57 -5.49
CA GLN A 62 10.83 16.84 -5.90
C GLN A 62 11.01 18.32 -6.24
N PRO A 63 11.75 19.11 -5.43
CA PRO A 63 12.25 18.84 -4.06
C PRO A 63 11.12 18.79 -3.00
N PRO A 64 11.34 18.25 -1.78
CA PRO A 64 12.63 17.80 -1.20
C PRO A 64 12.89 16.28 -1.19
N GLY A 65 11.97 15.45 -1.68
CA GLY A 65 12.13 13.98 -1.68
C GLY A 65 12.96 13.46 -2.87
N LYS A 66 13.64 12.33 -2.72
CA LYS A 66 14.38 11.65 -3.79
C LYS A 66 14.46 10.15 -3.52
N ILE A 67 14.34 9.35 -4.58
CA ILE A 67 14.72 7.94 -4.54
C ILE A 67 16.25 7.89 -4.63
N VAL A 68 16.90 7.54 -3.52
CA VAL A 68 18.36 7.58 -3.38
C VAL A 68 19.02 6.23 -3.67
N GLY A 69 18.24 5.15 -3.75
CA GLY A 69 18.75 3.82 -4.10
C GLY A 69 17.64 2.80 -4.29
N GLY A 70 18.03 1.64 -4.82
CA GLY A 70 17.13 0.53 -5.12
C GLY A 70 16.54 0.59 -6.52
N GLN A 71 15.67 -0.38 -6.80
CA GLN A 71 14.96 -0.53 -8.07
C GLN A 71 13.48 -0.81 -7.81
N ILE A 72 12.64 -0.40 -8.76
CA ILE A 72 11.21 -0.69 -8.76
C ILE A 72 10.89 -1.26 -10.12
N LEU A 73 10.72 -2.58 -10.20
CA LEU A 73 10.49 -3.29 -11.45
C LEU A 73 9.00 -3.56 -11.62
N LEU A 74 8.39 -3.01 -12.67
CA LEU A 74 7.02 -3.33 -13.08
C LEU A 74 7.07 -4.25 -14.30
N ASP A 75 6.65 -5.50 -14.15
CA ASP A 75 6.80 -6.55 -15.17
C ASP A 75 8.23 -6.62 -15.76
N GLY A 76 9.24 -6.36 -14.91
CA GLY A 76 10.65 -6.32 -15.26
C GLY A 76 11.19 -4.96 -15.75
N GLU A 77 10.35 -3.95 -15.99
CA GLU A 77 10.78 -2.60 -16.38
C GLU A 77 11.12 -1.75 -15.13
N ASP A 78 12.34 -1.20 -15.07
CA ASP A 78 12.77 -0.35 -13.96
C ASP A 78 12.17 1.07 -14.04
N LEU A 79 11.19 1.32 -13.16
CA LEU A 79 10.48 2.59 -13.08
C LEU A 79 11.39 3.73 -12.60
N VAL A 80 12.39 3.47 -11.76
CA VAL A 80 13.28 4.51 -11.21
C VAL A 80 13.96 5.27 -12.34
N ASN A 81 14.44 4.54 -13.34
CA ASN A 81 15.13 5.06 -14.52
C ASN A 81 14.19 5.45 -15.68
N ALA A 82 12.89 5.15 -15.59
CA ALA A 82 11.92 5.51 -16.61
C ALA A 82 11.78 7.04 -16.75
N SER A 83 11.78 7.53 -18.00
CA SER A 83 11.53 8.94 -18.30
C SER A 83 10.12 9.37 -17.90
N GLU A 84 9.88 10.66 -17.65
CA GLU A 84 8.52 11.17 -17.37
C GLU A 84 7.54 10.89 -18.51
N LYS A 85 8.00 10.82 -19.77
CA LYS A 85 7.14 10.42 -20.88
C LYS A 85 6.64 8.98 -20.71
N ARG A 86 7.53 8.05 -20.36
CA ARG A 86 7.20 6.65 -20.12
C ARG A 86 6.33 6.50 -18.86
N MET A 87 6.64 7.22 -17.78
CA MET A 87 5.81 7.23 -16.58
C MET A 87 4.38 7.72 -16.86
N ARG A 88 4.18 8.69 -17.76
CA ARG A 88 2.83 9.10 -18.19
C ARG A 88 2.07 8.01 -18.94
N GLU A 89 2.74 7.10 -19.62
CA GLU A 89 2.10 5.96 -20.28
C GLU A 89 1.76 4.85 -19.28
N ILE A 90 2.58 4.69 -18.23
CA ILE A 90 2.41 3.68 -17.17
C ILE A 90 1.30 4.11 -16.19
N ARG A 91 1.37 5.34 -15.66
CA ARG A 91 0.39 5.88 -14.72
C ARG A 91 -0.98 5.93 -15.38
N GLY A 92 -2.00 5.41 -14.71
CA GLY A 92 -3.37 5.33 -15.19
C GLY A 92 -3.65 4.13 -16.09
N ASN A 93 -2.68 3.59 -16.84
CA ASN A 93 -2.90 2.47 -17.76
C ASN A 93 -2.37 1.12 -17.24
N GLU A 94 -1.15 1.09 -16.71
CA GLU A 94 -0.50 -0.11 -16.17
C GLU A 94 -0.53 -0.12 -14.64
N VAL A 95 -0.36 1.06 -14.02
CA VAL A 95 -0.48 1.27 -12.58
C VAL A 95 -1.45 2.41 -12.29
N ALA A 96 -2.43 2.17 -11.43
CA ALA A 96 -3.36 3.19 -10.97
C ALA A 96 -3.27 3.37 -9.45
N MET A 97 -3.71 4.53 -8.96
CA MET A 97 -3.69 4.85 -7.54
C MET A 97 -5.04 5.42 -7.08
N ILE A 98 -5.51 4.96 -5.93
CA ILE A 98 -6.59 5.58 -5.15
C ILE A 98 -5.92 6.32 -4.00
N PHE A 99 -6.09 7.64 -3.95
CA PHE A 99 -5.52 8.48 -2.90
C PHE A 99 -6.42 8.51 -1.65
N GLN A 100 -5.80 8.81 -0.51
CA GLN A 100 -6.37 8.81 0.85
C GLN A 100 -7.60 9.72 1.04
N GLU A 101 -7.80 10.73 0.18
CA GLU A 101 -8.94 11.65 0.29
C GLU A 101 -9.72 11.79 -1.01
N PRO A 102 -11.01 11.41 -1.03
CA PRO A 102 -11.82 11.50 -2.24
C PRO A 102 -12.11 12.92 -2.71
N MET A 103 -12.21 13.83 -1.75
CA MET A 103 -12.54 15.23 -1.99
C MET A 103 -11.43 15.99 -2.70
N THR A 104 -10.17 15.59 -2.49
CA THR A 104 -9.02 16.18 -3.17
C THR A 104 -8.79 15.56 -4.54
N SER A 105 -9.29 14.35 -4.76
CA SER A 105 -9.07 13.59 -6.00
C SER A 105 -10.07 13.93 -7.11
N LEU A 106 -11.33 14.23 -6.78
CA LEU A 106 -12.35 14.64 -7.75
C LEU A 106 -12.45 16.16 -7.84
N ASN A 107 -12.30 16.71 -9.04
CA ASN A 107 -12.45 18.14 -9.26
C ASN A 107 -13.94 18.54 -9.23
N PRO A 108 -14.36 19.42 -8.31
CA PRO A 108 -15.78 19.76 -8.13
C PRO A 108 -16.36 20.61 -9.27
N LEU A 109 -15.52 21.16 -10.15
CA LEU A 109 -15.91 21.99 -11.29
C LEU A 109 -16.26 21.18 -12.54
N PHE A 110 -15.97 19.88 -12.56
CA PHE A 110 -16.25 19.00 -13.69
C PHE A 110 -17.25 17.92 -13.29
N THR A 111 -18.00 17.43 -14.28
CA THR A 111 -18.89 16.29 -14.04
C THR A 111 -18.08 15.02 -13.81
N ILE A 112 -18.71 14.00 -13.23
CA ILE A 112 -18.09 12.67 -13.09
C ILE A 112 -17.74 12.09 -14.47
N GLY A 113 -18.61 12.29 -15.46
CA GLY A 113 -18.38 11.81 -16.80
C GLY A 113 -17.17 12.45 -17.46
N ASP A 114 -16.99 13.77 -17.33
CA ASP A 114 -15.83 14.46 -17.90
C ASP A 114 -14.52 13.86 -17.39
N GLN A 115 -14.42 13.64 -16.07
CA GLN A 115 -13.22 13.12 -15.40
C GLN A 115 -12.92 11.66 -15.78
N LEU A 116 -13.94 10.79 -15.84
CA LEU A 116 -13.77 9.39 -16.27
C LEU A 116 -13.36 9.28 -17.75
N ILE A 117 -14.03 10.04 -18.62
CA ILE A 117 -13.80 9.98 -20.06
C ILE A 117 -12.42 10.52 -20.43
N GLU A 118 -11.93 11.54 -19.72
CA GLU A 118 -10.62 12.13 -19.94
C GLU A 118 -9.50 11.08 -19.83
N GLY A 119 -9.45 10.34 -18.71
CA GLY A 119 -8.46 9.29 -18.49
C GLY A 119 -8.53 8.18 -19.54
N ILE A 120 -9.74 7.69 -19.84
CA ILE A 120 -9.95 6.65 -20.86
C ILE A 120 -9.44 7.11 -22.24
N LYS A 121 -9.77 8.34 -22.64
CA LYS A 121 -9.36 8.87 -23.94
C LYS A 121 -7.85 9.08 -24.03
N LEU A 122 -7.23 9.59 -22.97
CA LEU A 122 -5.80 9.82 -22.91
C LEU A 122 -5.00 8.52 -23.10
N HIS A 123 -5.40 7.45 -22.42
CA HIS A 123 -4.62 6.20 -22.40
C HIS A 123 -5.03 5.20 -23.47
N LYS A 124 -6.33 5.08 -23.81
CA LYS A 124 -6.82 4.07 -24.76
C LYS A 124 -7.01 4.60 -26.18
N LYS A 125 -6.87 5.90 -26.42
CA LYS A 125 -7.04 6.56 -27.73
C LYS A 125 -8.39 6.23 -28.41
N LEU A 126 -9.43 6.05 -27.60
CA LEU A 126 -10.77 5.68 -28.07
C LEU A 126 -11.55 6.89 -28.56
N ASN A 127 -12.52 6.65 -29.44
CA ASN A 127 -13.49 7.68 -29.81
C ASN A 127 -14.40 8.03 -28.62
N LYS A 128 -15.01 9.22 -28.65
CA LYS A 128 -15.83 9.74 -27.53
C LYS A 128 -16.99 8.81 -27.16
N LYS A 129 -17.65 8.20 -28.15
CA LYS A 129 -18.83 7.33 -27.91
C LYS A 129 -18.43 6.07 -27.15
N THR A 130 -17.33 5.42 -27.56
CA THR A 130 -16.80 4.22 -26.89
C THR A 130 -16.29 4.56 -25.49
N ALA A 131 -15.62 5.70 -25.31
CA ALA A 131 -15.16 6.13 -23.98
C ALA A 131 -16.32 6.38 -23.00
N ILE A 132 -17.43 6.99 -23.46
CA ILE A 132 -18.65 7.15 -22.65
C ILE A 132 -19.21 5.79 -22.24
N GLN A 133 -19.30 4.85 -23.18
CA GLN A 133 -19.81 3.52 -22.89
C GLN A 133 -18.97 2.79 -21.84
N GLN A 134 -17.64 2.81 -21.98
CA GLN A 134 -16.74 2.21 -20.99
C GLN A 134 -16.84 2.87 -19.62
N ALA A 135 -16.96 4.20 -19.56
CA ALA A 135 -17.15 4.91 -18.30
C ALA A 135 -18.45 4.49 -17.59
N VAL A 136 -19.55 4.36 -18.34
CA VAL A 136 -20.85 3.89 -17.81
C VAL A 136 -20.76 2.44 -17.34
N GLU A 137 -20.12 1.56 -18.11
CA GLU A 137 -19.89 0.16 -17.73
C GLU A 137 -19.07 0.06 -16.45
N MET A 138 -18.02 0.88 -16.31
CA MET A 138 -17.20 0.92 -15.11
C MET A 138 -17.96 1.43 -13.88
N LEU A 139 -18.81 2.46 -14.05
CA LEU A 139 -19.71 2.92 -12.98
C LEU A 139 -20.70 1.83 -12.54
N LYS A 140 -21.25 1.06 -13.49
CA LYS A 140 -22.11 -0.10 -13.17
C LYS A 140 -21.34 -1.18 -12.43
N LEU A 141 -20.11 -1.46 -12.86
CA LEU A 141 -19.24 -2.48 -12.24
C LEU A 141 -18.93 -2.16 -10.77
N VAL A 142 -18.75 -0.87 -10.43
CA VAL A 142 -18.57 -0.42 -9.04
C VAL A 142 -19.87 -0.31 -8.25
N GLY A 143 -20.99 -0.80 -8.79
CA GLY A 143 -22.28 -0.87 -8.09
C GLY A 143 -23.07 0.44 -8.08
N LEU A 144 -22.89 1.32 -9.08
CA LEU A 144 -23.70 2.54 -9.22
C LEU A 144 -24.81 2.33 -10.28
N PRO A 145 -26.06 2.02 -9.86
CA PRO A 145 -27.12 1.59 -10.78
C PRO A 145 -27.64 2.70 -11.70
N ARG A 146 -27.51 3.97 -11.29
CA ARG A 146 -27.89 5.16 -12.09
C ARG A 146 -26.68 5.73 -12.85
N ALA A 147 -25.81 4.87 -13.38
CA ALA A 147 -24.54 5.26 -13.98
C ALA A 147 -24.69 6.37 -15.05
N GLU A 148 -25.66 6.25 -15.96
CA GLU A 148 -25.91 7.21 -17.03
C GLU A 148 -26.30 8.61 -16.50
N GLN A 149 -26.99 8.66 -15.35
CA GLN A 149 -27.32 9.92 -14.68
C GLN A 149 -26.10 10.47 -13.95
N ILE A 150 -25.37 9.62 -13.22
CA ILE A 150 -24.17 10.00 -12.45
C ILE A 150 -23.10 10.60 -13.36
N MET A 151 -22.97 10.14 -14.60
CA MET A 151 -22.08 10.75 -15.59
C MET A 151 -22.30 12.26 -15.79
N LYS A 152 -23.50 12.77 -15.50
CA LYS A 152 -23.87 14.19 -15.63
C LYS A 152 -23.86 14.94 -14.29
N GLU A 153 -23.68 14.22 -13.18
CA GLU A 153 -23.63 14.79 -11.83
C GLU A 153 -22.20 15.29 -11.53
N TYR A 154 -22.11 16.21 -10.58
CA TYR A 154 -20.85 16.72 -10.04
C TYR A 154 -20.50 15.99 -8.74
N PRO A 155 -19.22 15.97 -8.32
CA PRO A 155 -18.80 15.31 -7.09
C PRO A 155 -19.63 15.70 -5.86
N HIS A 156 -19.94 16.99 -5.69
CA HIS A 156 -20.70 17.51 -4.55
C HIS A 156 -22.14 16.99 -4.46
N GLN A 157 -22.68 16.39 -5.53
CA GLN A 157 -24.03 15.79 -5.56
C GLN A 157 -24.06 14.33 -5.10
N LEU A 158 -22.89 13.70 -4.90
CA LEU A 158 -22.77 12.30 -4.49
C LEU A 158 -22.52 12.15 -2.99
N SER A 159 -22.92 11.01 -2.41
CA SER A 159 -22.52 10.62 -1.05
C SER A 159 -21.03 10.24 -0.98
N GLY A 160 -20.44 10.19 0.21
CA GLY A 160 -19.04 9.80 0.40
C GLY A 160 -18.72 8.43 -0.22
N GLY A 161 -19.54 7.41 0.07
CA GLY A 161 -19.38 6.07 -0.53
C GLY A 161 -19.58 6.05 -2.06
N MET A 162 -20.47 6.88 -2.60
CA MET A 162 -20.62 7.01 -4.06
C MET A 162 -19.39 7.66 -4.69
N ARG A 163 -18.81 8.70 -4.07
CA ARG A 163 -17.55 9.32 -4.52
C ARG A 163 -16.40 8.32 -4.51
N GLN A 164 -16.30 7.51 -3.45
CA GLN A 164 -15.29 6.45 -3.36
C GLN A 164 -15.42 5.43 -4.50
N ARG A 165 -16.65 4.97 -4.77
CA ARG A 165 -16.93 4.07 -5.90
C ARG A 165 -16.55 4.70 -7.24
N VAL A 166 -16.85 5.98 -7.45
CA VAL A 166 -16.45 6.71 -8.66
C VAL A 166 -14.93 6.76 -8.81
N MET A 167 -14.19 6.99 -7.72
CA MET A 167 -12.72 6.98 -7.78
C MET A 167 -12.13 5.61 -8.09
N ILE A 168 -12.68 4.55 -7.48
CA ILE A 168 -12.31 3.18 -7.80
C ILE A 168 -12.56 2.90 -9.28
N ALA A 169 -13.73 3.30 -9.80
CA ALA A 169 -14.05 3.22 -11.22
C ALA A 169 -13.03 3.97 -12.08
N MET A 170 -12.66 5.19 -11.69
CA MET A 170 -11.69 6.00 -12.42
C MET A 170 -10.30 5.34 -12.46
N ALA A 171 -9.83 4.82 -11.33
CA ALA A 171 -8.56 4.11 -11.24
C ALA A 171 -8.54 2.82 -12.10
N LEU A 172 -9.66 2.09 -12.12
CA LEU A 172 -9.76 0.82 -12.85
C LEU A 172 -10.21 0.95 -14.31
N SER A 173 -10.59 2.15 -14.76
CA SER A 173 -11.13 2.40 -16.10
C SER A 173 -10.23 1.91 -17.23
N CYS A 174 -8.91 1.92 -17.03
CA CYS A 174 -7.94 1.43 -18.01
C CYS A 174 -7.47 -0.01 -17.78
N HIS A 175 -8.04 -0.74 -16.82
CA HIS A 175 -7.67 -2.11 -16.46
C HIS A 175 -6.17 -2.23 -16.11
N PRO A 176 -5.71 -1.52 -15.06
CA PRO A 176 -4.32 -1.56 -14.65
C PRO A 176 -3.92 -2.95 -14.16
N ARG A 177 -2.64 -3.28 -14.31
CA ARG A 177 -2.05 -4.51 -13.76
C ARG A 177 -1.87 -4.42 -12.25
N LEU A 178 -1.59 -3.21 -11.76
CA LEU A 178 -1.41 -2.90 -10.35
C LEU A 178 -2.30 -1.72 -9.93
N LEU A 179 -3.08 -1.92 -8.87
CA LEU A 179 -3.83 -0.87 -8.19
C LEU A 179 -3.19 -0.62 -6.82
N ILE A 180 -2.79 0.62 -6.55
CA ILE A 180 -2.31 1.05 -5.23
C ILE A 180 -3.45 1.80 -4.55
N ALA A 181 -3.91 1.32 -3.40
CA ALA A 181 -4.97 1.95 -2.63
C ALA A 181 -4.40 2.46 -1.30
N ASP A 182 -4.20 3.77 -1.21
CA ASP A 182 -3.67 4.42 -0.01
C ASP A 182 -4.82 4.88 0.89
N GLU A 183 -5.06 4.13 1.97
CA GLU A 183 -6.13 4.39 2.92
C GLU A 183 -7.53 4.58 2.27
N PRO A 184 -7.97 3.61 1.43
CA PRO A 184 -9.14 3.78 0.56
C PRO A 184 -10.48 3.85 1.30
N THR A 185 -10.49 3.62 2.61
CA THR A 185 -11.71 3.62 3.43
C THR A 185 -11.67 4.64 4.56
N THR A 186 -10.61 5.47 4.61
CA THR A 186 -10.51 6.53 5.61
C THR A 186 -11.67 7.53 5.45
N ALA A 187 -12.19 7.99 6.59
CA ALA A 187 -13.35 8.91 6.68
C ALA A 187 -14.70 8.35 6.17
N LEU A 188 -14.82 7.03 5.99
CA LEU A 188 -16.09 6.34 5.74
C LEU A 188 -16.62 5.68 7.02
N ASP A 189 -17.94 5.52 7.12
CA ASP A 189 -18.52 4.72 8.20
C ASP A 189 -18.21 3.23 8.00
N VAL A 190 -18.27 2.45 9.09
CA VAL A 190 -17.91 1.02 9.11
C VAL A 190 -18.71 0.20 8.10
N THR A 191 -19.98 0.56 7.83
CA THR A 191 -20.83 -0.18 6.88
C THR A 191 -20.37 0.08 5.45
N ILE A 192 -20.12 1.35 5.10
CA ILE A 192 -19.61 1.71 3.77
C ILE A 192 -18.18 1.19 3.56
N GLN A 193 -17.33 1.22 4.59
CA GLN A 193 -15.99 0.61 4.54
C GLN A 193 -16.07 -0.85 4.11
N ALA A 194 -16.85 -1.69 4.80
CA ALA A 194 -16.99 -3.11 4.44
C ALA A 194 -17.50 -3.30 3.00
N GLN A 195 -18.44 -2.47 2.56
CA GLN A 195 -18.93 -2.51 1.17
C GLN A 195 -17.86 -2.14 0.13
N ILE A 196 -16.97 -1.20 0.45
CA ILE A 196 -15.87 -0.79 -0.43
C ILE A 196 -14.79 -1.89 -0.48
N LEU A 197 -14.46 -2.49 0.66
CA LEU A 197 -13.49 -3.59 0.74
C LEU A 197 -13.98 -4.82 -0.04
N SER A 198 -15.23 -5.23 0.16
CA SER A 198 -15.86 -6.29 -0.62
C SER A 198 -15.86 -5.97 -2.12
N LEU A 199 -16.17 -4.73 -2.50
CA LEU A 199 -16.12 -4.31 -3.90
C LEU A 199 -14.70 -4.45 -4.47
N MET A 200 -13.67 -4.01 -3.75
CA MET A 200 -12.28 -4.10 -4.22
C MET A 200 -11.84 -5.55 -4.40
N LYS A 201 -12.25 -6.44 -3.49
CA LYS A 201 -11.99 -7.89 -3.61
C LYS A 201 -12.68 -8.49 -4.85
N ASP A 202 -13.95 -8.18 -5.05
CA ASP A 202 -14.70 -8.63 -6.23
C ASP A 202 -14.06 -8.13 -7.55
N LEU A 203 -13.54 -6.90 -7.54
CA LEU A 203 -12.87 -6.31 -8.71
C LEU A 203 -11.50 -6.93 -8.97
N ASN A 204 -10.73 -7.22 -7.92
CA ASN A 204 -9.48 -7.96 -8.02
C ASN A 204 -9.70 -9.33 -8.68
N GLU A 205 -10.68 -10.11 -8.19
CA GLU A 205 -10.99 -11.44 -8.74
C GLU A 205 -11.47 -11.36 -10.20
N LYS A 206 -12.30 -10.37 -10.54
CA LYS A 206 -12.86 -10.22 -11.90
C LYS A 206 -11.85 -9.69 -12.92
N LEU A 207 -10.95 -8.80 -12.51
CA LEU A 207 -10.02 -8.11 -13.41
C LEU A 207 -8.61 -8.70 -13.40
N ASP A 208 -8.31 -9.62 -12.46
CA ASP A 208 -6.98 -10.22 -12.27
C ASP A 208 -5.89 -9.14 -12.04
N THR A 209 -6.29 -8.04 -11.40
CA THR A 209 -5.46 -6.86 -11.06
C THR A 209 -4.84 -7.07 -9.69
N ALA A 210 -3.51 -6.96 -9.59
CA ALA A 210 -2.83 -6.95 -8.29
C ALA A 210 -3.18 -5.69 -7.49
N ILE A 211 -3.34 -5.81 -6.17
CA ILE A 211 -3.67 -4.68 -5.29
C ILE A 211 -2.61 -4.54 -4.20
N ILE A 212 -2.08 -3.33 -4.02
CA ILE A 212 -1.38 -2.93 -2.79
C ILE A 212 -2.36 -2.09 -1.97
N MET A 213 -2.76 -2.60 -0.82
CA MET A 213 -3.63 -1.90 0.13
C MET A 213 -2.78 -1.34 1.28
N ILE A 214 -2.68 -0.02 1.36
CA ILE A 214 -2.04 0.67 2.47
C ILE A 214 -3.12 1.07 3.47
N THR A 215 -2.92 0.68 4.73
CA THR A 215 -3.83 1.04 5.82
C THR A 215 -3.08 1.06 7.14
N HIS A 216 -3.65 1.69 8.15
CA HIS A 216 -3.20 1.55 9.54
C HIS A 216 -4.06 0.54 10.33
N ASP A 217 -5.15 0.05 9.73
CA ASP A 217 -6.09 -0.89 10.36
C ASP A 217 -5.81 -2.33 9.92
N LEU A 218 -5.34 -3.14 10.87
CA LEU A 218 -5.12 -4.57 10.66
C LEU A 218 -6.44 -5.33 10.40
N GLY A 219 -7.57 -4.90 10.97
CA GLY A 219 -8.87 -5.50 10.72
C GLY A 219 -9.27 -5.46 9.24
N VAL A 220 -8.98 -4.35 8.56
CA VAL A 220 -9.17 -4.22 7.10
C VAL A 220 -8.32 -5.23 6.34
N VAL A 221 -7.05 -5.39 6.74
CA VAL A 221 -6.14 -6.36 6.11
C VAL A 221 -6.64 -7.79 6.29
N ALA A 222 -7.17 -8.13 7.46
CA ALA A 222 -7.71 -9.46 7.76
C ALA A 222 -8.85 -9.87 6.82
N GLU A 223 -9.60 -8.90 6.28
CA GLU A 223 -10.79 -9.16 5.48
C GLU A 223 -10.46 -9.44 3.99
N VAL A 224 -9.46 -8.74 3.44
CA VAL A 224 -9.22 -8.72 1.98
C VAL A 224 -7.82 -9.11 1.53
N CYS A 225 -6.80 -9.03 2.38
CA CYS A 225 -5.42 -9.28 1.94
C CYS A 225 -5.04 -10.76 2.09
N GLU A 226 -4.18 -11.24 1.19
CA GLU A 226 -3.59 -12.58 1.27
C GLU A 226 -2.30 -12.57 2.12
N ARG A 227 -1.51 -11.50 1.96
CA ARG A 227 -0.25 -11.28 2.65
C ARG A 227 -0.19 -9.86 3.19
N VAL A 228 0.55 -9.65 4.27
CA VAL A 228 0.76 -8.32 4.85
C VAL A 228 2.23 -8.07 5.15
N ILE A 229 2.65 -6.84 4.90
CA ILE A 229 3.93 -6.25 5.28
C ILE A 229 3.68 -5.25 6.40
N VAL A 230 4.33 -5.45 7.54
CA VAL A 230 4.34 -4.52 8.66
C VAL A 230 5.57 -3.62 8.52
N MET A 231 5.34 -2.32 8.38
CA MET A 231 6.38 -1.30 8.30
C MET A 231 6.52 -0.54 9.61
N TYR A 232 7.77 -0.32 10.02
CA TYR A 232 8.10 0.52 11.16
C TYR A 232 9.30 1.42 10.85
N ALA A 233 9.12 2.73 11.04
CA ALA A 233 10.15 3.75 10.84
C ALA A 233 10.96 3.55 9.54
N GLY A 234 10.30 3.32 8.41
CA GLY A 234 10.92 3.19 7.09
C GLY A 234 11.49 1.81 6.74
N LYS A 235 11.36 0.80 7.61
CA LYS A 235 11.80 -0.59 7.36
C LYS A 235 10.60 -1.54 7.35
N ILE A 236 10.72 -2.62 6.59
CA ILE A 236 9.89 -3.82 6.79
C ILE A 236 10.39 -4.52 8.05
N VAL A 237 9.50 -4.72 9.03
CA VAL A 237 9.81 -5.40 10.29
C VAL A 237 9.21 -6.79 10.38
N GLU A 238 8.15 -7.06 9.64
CA GLU A 238 7.55 -8.38 9.55
C GLU A 238 6.76 -8.50 8.24
N GLU A 239 6.81 -9.67 7.61
CA GLU A 239 6.01 -10.01 6.44
C GLU A 239 5.56 -11.45 6.57
N ALA A 240 4.27 -11.73 6.41
CA ALA A 240 3.75 -13.09 6.34
C ALA A 240 2.35 -13.13 5.71
N PRO A 241 1.86 -14.33 5.34
CA PRO A 241 0.44 -14.54 5.07
C PRO A 241 -0.41 -13.95 6.19
N VAL A 242 -1.56 -13.36 5.84
CA VAL A 242 -2.41 -12.65 6.82
C VAL A 242 -2.80 -13.57 7.97
N GLU A 243 -3.20 -14.82 7.69
CA GLU A 243 -3.54 -15.76 8.76
C GLU A 243 -2.41 -15.98 9.77
N GLU A 244 -1.17 -16.05 9.31
CA GLU A 244 0.00 -16.31 10.16
C GLU A 244 0.34 -15.09 11.02
N ILE A 245 0.21 -13.87 10.47
CA ILE A 245 0.41 -12.64 11.24
C ILE A 245 -0.59 -12.53 12.39
N PHE A 246 -1.85 -12.93 12.18
CA PHE A 246 -2.88 -12.87 13.22
C PHE A 246 -2.77 -14.00 14.25
N LYS A 247 -2.35 -15.20 13.83
CA LYS A 247 -2.19 -16.36 14.73
C LYS A 247 -0.89 -16.30 15.52
N ASN A 248 0.22 -16.03 14.85
CA ASN A 248 1.57 -16.15 15.40
C ASN A 248 2.46 -14.93 15.07
N PRO A 249 2.06 -13.69 15.45
CA PRO A 249 2.91 -12.52 15.23
C PRO A 249 4.26 -12.66 15.93
N LYS A 250 5.35 -12.41 15.21
CA LYS A 250 6.73 -12.65 15.68
C LYS A 250 7.38 -11.38 16.18
N HIS A 251 7.19 -10.24 15.50
CA HIS A 251 7.80 -8.98 15.92
C HIS A 251 7.00 -8.35 17.09
N PRO A 252 7.65 -7.88 18.17
CA PRO A 252 6.96 -7.24 19.30
C PRO A 252 6.07 -6.06 18.90
N TYR A 253 6.49 -5.28 17.90
CA TYR A 253 5.65 -4.22 17.30
C TYR A 253 4.33 -4.77 16.71
N THR A 254 4.40 -5.82 15.88
CA THR A 254 3.21 -6.43 15.27
C THR A 254 2.26 -6.99 16.33
N ARG A 255 2.82 -7.62 17.38
CA ARG A 255 2.05 -8.06 18.56
C ARG A 255 1.31 -6.89 19.20
N GLY A 256 2.01 -5.77 19.42
CA GLY A 256 1.42 -4.55 19.98
C GLY A 256 0.31 -3.99 19.10
N LEU A 257 0.49 -3.95 17.77
CA LEU A 257 -0.53 -3.48 16.83
C LEU A 257 -1.81 -4.33 16.91
N LEU A 258 -1.66 -5.67 16.92
CA LEU A 258 -2.80 -6.59 17.05
C LEU A 258 -3.51 -6.45 18.39
N GLN A 259 -2.77 -6.25 19.49
CA GLN A 259 -3.36 -6.02 20.81
C GLN A 259 -4.11 -4.68 20.92
N SER A 260 -3.73 -3.69 20.10
CA SER A 260 -4.44 -2.42 19.98
C SER A 260 -5.73 -2.50 19.17
N VAL A 261 -5.97 -3.59 18.44
CA VAL A 261 -7.24 -3.81 17.73
C VAL A 261 -8.31 -4.25 18.75
N PRO A 262 -9.46 -3.55 18.83
CA PRO A 262 -10.52 -3.91 19.75
C PRO A 262 -11.15 -5.28 19.39
N ASP A 263 -11.18 -6.23 20.33
CA ASP A 263 -12.01 -7.43 20.17
C ASP A 263 -13.45 -7.11 20.61
N VAL A 264 -14.40 -7.21 19.68
CA VAL A 264 -15.83 -6.94 19.92
C VAL A 264 -16.42 -7.91 20.95
N ARG A 265 -15.81 -9.09 21.15
CA ARG A 265 -16.27 -10.13 22.08
C ARG A 265 -15.79 -9.92 23.51
N GLU A 266 -14.67 -9.21 23.70
CA GLU A 266 -14.10 -8.91 25.02
C GLU A 266 -14.22 -7.43 25.35
N LYS A 267 -15.11 -7.08 26.29
CA LYS A 267 -15.13 -5.72 26.86
C LYS A 267 -13.90 -5.51 27.74
N LYS A 268 -12.81 -5.02 27.15
CA LYS A 268 -11.66 -4.50 27.91
C LYS A 268 -11.95 -3.06 28.35
N GLU A 269 -11.70 -2.74 29.62
CA GLU A 269 -11.90 -1.39 30.16
C GLU A 269 -10.94 -0.35 29.53
N ARG A 270 -9.78 -0.80 29.04
CA ARG A 270 -8.81 0.03 28.31
C ARG A 270 -8.23 -0.74 27.14
N LEU A 271 -8.16 -0.09 25.99
CA LEU A 271 -7.44 -0.60 24.82
C LEU A 271 -5.94 -0.49 25.09
N TYR A 272 -5.20 -1.55 24.74
CA TYR A 272 -3.74 -1.50 24.80
C TYR A 272 -3.24 -0.50 23.77
N SER A 273 -2.33 0.38 24.17
CA SER A 273 -1.61 1.26 23.26
C SER A 273 -0.12 1.02 23.42
N ILE A 274 0.57 0.90 22.28
CA ILE A 274 2.02 0.72 22.27
C ILE A 274 2.66 1.99 22.88
N PRO A 275 3.37 1.89 24.02
CA PRO A 275 3.92 3.06 24.69
C PRO A 275 4.89 3.87 23.80
N GLY A 276 4.91 5.18 24.01
CA GLY A 276 5.80 6.09 23.27
C GLY A 276 5.34 6.39 21.84
N ASN A 277 6.16 7.14 21.10
CA ASN A 277 5.87 7.58 19.74
C ASN A 277 6.81 6.92 18.73
N VAL A 278 6.38 6.80 17.47
CA VAL A 278 7.26 6.42 16.37
C VAL A 278 8.46 7.38 16.32
N PRO A 279 9.72 6.86 16.31
CA PRO A 279 10.90 7.70 16.26
C PRO A 279 10.90 8.52 14.96
N LYS A 280 11.51 9.71 15.01
CA LYS A 280 11.68 10.53 13.82
C LYS A 280 12.46 9.72 12.78
N PRO A 281 12.05 9.69 11.50
CA PRO A 281 12.82 8.99 10.47
C PRO A 281 14.27 9.48 10.44
N GLY A 282 15.23 8.55 10.41
CA GLY A 282 16.67 8.85 10.47
C GLY A 282 17.25 9.10 11.85
N SER A 283 16.46 9.19 12.92
CA SER A 283 17.00 9.43 14.27
C SER A 283 17.76 8.23 14.84
N ILE A 284 17.45 7.02 14.36
CA ILE A 284 18.11 5.76 14.74
C ILE A 284 18.91 5.25 13.54
N LYS A 285 20.24 5.42 13.60
CA LYS A 285 21.17 4.96 12.55
C LYS A 285 21.62 3.51 12.74
N THR A 286 21.82 3.11 14.00
CA THR A 286 22.27 1.79 14.39
C THR A 286 21.34 1.25 15.47
N GLY A 287 21.09 -0.06 15.46
CA GLY A 287 20.18 -0.71 16.39
C GLY A 287 18.83 -1.06 15.78
N CYS A 288 18.05 -1.85 16.51
CA CYS A 288 16.64 -2.09 16.22
C CYS A 288 15.85 -0.78 16.36
N ARG A 289 15.15 -0.36 15.31
CA ARG A 289 14.35 0.87 15.32
C ARG A 289 13.25 0.88 16.37
N PHE A 290 12.76 -0.29 16.77
CA PHE A 290 11.73 -0.44 17.78
C PHE A 290 12.28 -0.59 19.21
N ALA A 291 13.60 -0.63 19.42
CA ALA A 291 14.21 -0.97 20.71
C ALA A 291 13.70 -0.11 21.88
N ALA A 292 13.53 1.21 21.67
CA ALA A 292 13.07 2.13 22.70
C ALA A 292 11.61 1.91 23.16
N ARG A 293 10.80 1.17 22.39
CA ARG A 293 9.39 0.85 22.69
C ARG A 293 9.17 -0.66 22.90
N CYS A 294 10.23 -1.46 22.81
CA CYS A 294 10.14 -2.91 22.85
C CYS A 294 10.22 -3.42 24.29
N GLU A 295 9.23 -4.20 24.72
CA GLU A 295 9.21 -4.87 26.03
C GLU A 295 10.26 -5.98 26.15
N TYR A 296 10.79 -6.46 25.02
CA TYR A 296 11.78 -7.54 24.92
C TYR A 296 13.17 -7.04 24.51
N VAL A 297 13.46 -5.74 24.75
CA VAL A 297 14.75 -5.15 24.40
C VAL A 297 15.89 -5.77 25.22
N HIS A 298 17.03 -6.00 24.57
CA HIS A 298 18.29 -6.42 25.20
C HIS A 298 19.47 -5.70 24.54
N ASP A 299 20.67 -5.80 25.10
CA ASP A 299 21.82 -4.95 24.73
C ASP A 299 22.12 -4.88 23.23
N ARG A 300 22.10 -6.03 22.55
CA ARG A 300 22.34 -6.13 21.09
C ARG A 300 21.33 -5.31 20.27
N CYS A 301 20.10 -5.15 20.73
CA CYS A 301 19.09 -4.33 20.05
C CYS A 301 19.48 -2.84 19.98
N MET A 302 20.34 -2.35 20.88
CA MET A 302 20.78 -0.95 20.89
C MET A 302 22.05 -0.72 20.06
N THR A 303 22.83 -1.76 19.81
CA THR A 303 24.15 -1.67 19.16
C THR A 303 24.19 -2.23 17.75
N GLU A 304 23.26 -3.13 17.39
CA GLU A 304 23.23 -3.80 16.10
C GLU A 304 21.83 -3.75 15.47
N SER A 305 21.79 -3.55 14.14
CA SER A 305 20.53 -3.55 13.40
C SER A 305 20.17 -4.98 13.01
N PRO A 306 19.02 -5.52 13.45
CA PRO A 306 18.63 -6.89 13.07
C PRO A 306 18.44 -6.99 11.55
N PRO A 307 19.01 -8.03 10.89
CA PRO A 307 18.66 -8.38 9.53
C PRO A 307 17.24 -8.96 9.48
N LEU A 308 16.77 -9.28 8.27
CA LEU A 308 15.51 -9.98 8.07
C LEU A 308 15.77 -11.49 8.16
N TYR A 309 15.13 -12.18 9.11
CA TYR A 309 15.24 -13.63 9.29
C TYR A 309 14.03 -14.31 8.65
N ASN A 310 14.16 -15.53 8.10
CA ASN A 310 12.97 -16.38 7.92
C ASN A 310 12.55 -16.95 9.26
N VAL A 311 11.28 -17.30 9.37
CA VAL A 311 10.76 -18.08 10.50
C VAL A 311 10.68 -19.53 10.05
N GLU A 312 11.35 -20.45 10.76
CA GLU A 312 11.51 -21.86 10.33
C GLU A 312 10.19 -22.61 10.15
N GLU A 313 9.13 -22.20 10.87
CA GLU A 313 7.86 -22.92 10.95
C GLU A 313 6.78 -22.43 9.97
N ALA A 314 7.05 -21.39 9.17
CA ALA A 314 6.05 -20.77 8.30
C ALA A 314 6.60 -20.34 6.93
N GLU A 315 5.93 -20.79 5.86
CA GLU A 315 6.26 -20.35 4.51
C GLU A 315 6.03 -18.85 4.35
N ARG A 316 7.02 -18.15 3.78
CA ARG A 316 6.98 -16.69 3.53
C ARG A 316 6.78 -15.83 4.78
N HIS A 317 7.13 -16.32 5.97
CA HIS A 317 7.17 -15.50 7.18
C HIS A 317 8.58 -15.01 7.44
N THR A 318 8.76 -13.70 7.40
CA THR A 318 10.04 -13.05 7.65
C THR A 318 9.89 -12.00 8.74
N VAL A 319 10.94 -11.82 9.55
CA VAL A 319 10.90 -10.92 10.70
C VAL A 319 12.25 -10.27 10.94
N ARG A 320 12.23 -8.98 11.29
CA ARG A 320 13.43 -8.19 11.58
C ARG A 320 13.66 -8.06 13.09
N CYS A 321 13.98 -9.16 13.76
CA CYS A 321 14.12 -9.19 15.21
C CYS A 321 15.10 -10.28 15.68
N PHE A 322 16.03 -9.95 16.58
CA PHE A 322 17.01 -10.90 17.14
C PHE A 322 16.40 -12.08 17.90
N LEU A 323 15.14 -11.97 18.33
CA LEU A 323 14.42 -13.09 18.98
C LEU A 323 14.23 -14.30 18.06
N HIS A 324 14.40 -14.15 16.74
CA HIS A 324 14.14 -15.18 15.73
C HIS A 324 15.36 -15.47 14.84
N GLU A 325 16.58 -15.28 15.36
CA GLU A 325 17.84 -15.44 14.61
C GLU A 325 18.05 -16.86 14.03
N SER A 326 17.40 -17.86 14.61
CA SER A 326 17.56 -19.27 14.22
C SER A 326 17.16 -19.57 12.78
N GLY A 327 16.16 -18.88 12.20
CA GLY A 327 15.55 -19.27 10.93
C GLY A 327 16.28 -18.84 9.65
N GLY A 328 17.59 -18.68 9.70
CA GLY A 328 18.39 -18.31 8.55
C GLY A 328 18.21 -16.84 8.15
N VAL A 329 19.33 -16.17 7.88
CA VAL A 329 19.33 -14.76 7.48
C VAL A 329 18.95 -14.64 6.02
N ILE A 330 17.90 -13.88 5.74
CA ILE A 330 17.62 -13.39 4.39
C ILE A 330 18.41 -12.10 4.22
N HIS A 331 19.41 -12.15 3.35
CA HIS A 331 19.87 -10.91 2.74
C HIS A 331 18.79 -10.47 1.76
N ASP A 332 18.21 -9.29 2.02
CA ASP A 332 17.18 -8.61 1.23
C ASP A 332 17.26 -9.06 -0.24
N ARG A 333 16.30 -9.90 -0.67
CA ARG A 333 16.41 -10.92 -1.75
C ARG A 333 17.37 -10.53 -2.89
N SER A 334 18.65 -10.81 -2.71
CA SER A 334 19.75 -10.37 -3.60
C SER A 334 20.37 -11.50 -4.43
N ALA A 335 19.78 -12.69 -4.43
CA ALA A 335 20.12 -13.80 -5.32
C ALA A 335 18.84 -14.66 -5.43
N VAL A 336 18.26 -14.93 -6.60
CA VAL A 336 18.83 -15.74 -7.67
C VAL A 336 18.40 -15.17 -9.02
N GLY A 337 19.35 -14.58 -9.74
CA GLY A 337 19.32 -14.50 -11.19
C GLY A 337 20.17 -15.63 -11.74
N SER A 338 19.56 -16.52 -12.51
CA SER A 338 20.20 -17.35 -13.53
C SER A 338 19.27 -17.39 -14.72
#